data_AF-A0A7W4EDL0-F1
#
_entry.id   AF-A0A7W4EDL0-F1
#
_cell.length_a   1.000
_cell.length_b   1.000
_cell.length_c   1.000
_cell.angle_alpha   90.00
_cell.angle_beta   90.00
_cell.angle_gamma   90.00
#
_symmetry.space_group_name_H-M   'P 1'
#
loop_
_entity.id
_entity.type
_entity.pdbx_description
1 polymer ?
#
loop_
_entity_poly.entity_id
_entity_poly.type
_entity_poly.pdbx_seq_one_letter_code
_entity_poly.pdbx_strand_id
1 'polypeptide(L)'
;MNNLPYNSHYNNNQYNHTSTTWLPEHNYPPHTSHERGITPSPVQSQLCHIALQSMEISCDLADVVRVPRQPGGERENDAEHSWSLAALAPELRTCLYPQLDNDMVQQFATVHELLEIATGDVATFDLTPVQLSIKQQNEQQAAHTLLQRLPPVMRQGLERYEAQNTPEARFVRAVDKILPVAMDIVGQGVRVVEEDYGIKNLAELQAAHDKLIESFTQRFGTEFPELAELYANLAYHFETCYAQEKSSDMMSSHVPERPNQLKEVERKFLVNLDKIPADIDSYDHIDISQGYLAHSSDGSETRVRRFGDGQRFELTVKSGGTVVRDEQNIIINEATFASLWPLTKGKRIEKTRYYVPYTDPDSNEHTIELDIYHGNLEGKLVTAEVEFRGRETEATLRAETFCPPEWCSTDISYDQRYKNNALASQQHGILELSQVSM
;
A
#
# COMPACT_ATOMS: atom_id res chain seq x y z
N MET A 1 34.33 -56.13 -7.28
CA MET A 1 33.41 -57.04 -7.99
C MET A 1 32.34 -56.14 -8.62
N ASN A 2 32.59 -55.64 -9.84
CA ASN A 2 32.24 -56.22 -11.16
C ASN A 2 30.83 -55.82 -11.64
N ASN A 3 30.81 -54.90 -12.63
CA ASN A 3 29.95 -54.78 -13.84
C ASN A 3 28.41 -54.89 -13.71
N LEU A 4 27.52 -54.17 -14.41
CA LEU A 4 27.38 -53.20 -15.54
C LEU A 4 25.82 -53.05 -15.72
N PRO A 5 25.19 -52.30 -16.66
CA PRO A 5 25.62 -51.20 -17.53
C PRO A 5 24.68 -49.96 -17.56
N TYR A 6 25.20 -48.94 -18.24
CA TYR A 6 24.58 -47.83 -18.97
C TYR A 6 23.27 -48.18 -19.70
N ASN A 7 22.27 -47.27 -19.70
CA ASN A 7 21.34 -47.15 -20.81
C ASN A 7 20.92 -45.69 -21.03
N SER A 8 21.61 -45.04 -21.97
CA SER A 8 21.24 -43.76 -22.56
C SER A 8 20.27 -44.00 -23.72
N HIS A 9 19.02 -43.57 -23.59
CA HIS A 9 18.17 -43.37 -24.75
C HIS A 9 17.78 -41.90 -24.84
N TYR A 10 18.51 -41.22 -25.75
CA TYR A 10 18.05 -40.05 -26.47
C TYR A 10 16.61 -40.27 -26.94
N ASN A 11 15.70 -39.36 -26.60
CA ASN A 11 14.52 -39.13 -27.41
C ASN A 11 14.58 -37.70 -27.92
N ASN A 12 15.11 -37.58 -29.13
CA ASN A 12 15.37 -36.36 -29.86
C ASN A 12 14.08 -36.02 -30.63
N ASN A 13 13.10 -35.40 -29.98
CA ASN A 13 11.93 -34.91 -30.70
C ASN A 13 12.21 -33.50 -31.23
N GLN A 14 12.40 -33.47 -32.55
CA GLN A 14 12.55 -32.29 -33.39
C GLN A 14 11.39 -31.32 -33.17
N TYR A 15 11.68 -30.18 -32.55
CA TYR A 15 10.81 -29.01 -32.68
C TYR A 15 11.02 -28.43 -34.09
N ASN A 16 10.04 -28.66 -34.96
CA ASN A 16 9.93 -28.02 -36.25
C ASN A 16 9.89 -26.50 -36.06
N HIS A 17 10.97 -25.81 -36.47
CA HIS A 17 11.00 -24.37 -36.63
C HIS A 17 10.12 -23.97 -37.83
N THR A 18 8.85 -23.71 -37.59
CA THR A 18 8.06 -22.84 -38.45
C THR A 18 8.14 -21.43 -37.90
N SER A 19 8.69 -20.51 -38.71
CA SER A 19 8.79 -19.08 -38.46
C SER A 19 7.52 -18.49 -37.88
N THR A 20 7.64 -17.91 -36.69
CA THR A 20 6.68 -16.91 -36.21
C THR A 20 7.47 -15.71 -35.70
N THR A 21 7.55 -14.68 -36.53
CA THR A 21 8.05 -13.35 -36.19
C THR A 21 7.05 -12.69 -35.25
N TRP A 22 7.32 -12.61 -33.95
CA TRP A 22 6.53 -11.78 -33.02
C TRP A 22 7.36 -11.30 -31.83
N LEU A 23 7.56 -9.98 -31.76
CA LEU A 23 7.34 -9.04 -30.63
C LEU A 23 7.99 -7.68 -30.98
N PRO A 24 7.49 -6.54 -30.46
CA PRO A 24 8.05 -5.22 -30.77
C PRO A 24 9.45 -5.09 -30.18
N GLU A 25 10.36 -4.42 -30.90
CA GLU A 25 11.70 -4.09 -30.42
C GLU A 25 11.63 -3.15 -29.21
N HIS A 26 11.61 -3.70 -27.99
CA HIS A 26 12.04 -2.94 -26.83
C HIS A 26 13.56 -2.82 -26.85
N ASN A 27 14.00 -1.58 -27.06
CA ASN A 27 15.36 -1.20 -27.36
C ASN A 27 16.25 -1.26 -26.09
N TYR A 28 16.53 -2.46 -25.59
CA TYR A 28 17.73 -2.64 -24.78
C TYR A 28 18.90 -2.50 -25.76
N PRO A 29 19.78 -1.48 -25.60
CA PRO A 29 20.94 -1.38 -26.47
C PRO A 29 21.70 -2.70 -26.40
N PRO A 30 22.20 -3.23 -27.54
CA PRO A 30 22.95 -4.48 -27.52
C PRO A 30 24.06 -4.33 -26.48
N HIS A 31 24.03 -5.16 -25.44
CA HIS A 31 25.08 -5.25 -24.44
C HIS A 31 26.35 -5.73 -25.13
N THR A 32 27.03 -4.80 -25.78
CA THR A 32 28.40 -4.94 -26.21
C THR A 32 29.22 -4.72 -24.94
N SER A 33 29.67 -5.83 -24.36
CA SER A 33 30.80 -5.76 -23.46
C SER A 33 32.03 -5.38 -24.28
N HIS A 34 32.14 -4.09 -24.66
CA HIS A 34 33.24 -3.59 -25.48
C HIS A 34 34.61 -3.89 -24.85
N GLU A 35 34.65 -4.03 -23.51
CA GLU A 35 35.85 -4.43 -22.76
C GLU A 35 36.18 -5.94 -22.85
N ARG A 36 35.25 -6.81 -23.22
CA ARG A 36 35.46 -8.27 -23.31
C ARG A 36 35.37 -8.86 -24.72
N GLY A 37 34.96 -8.06 -25.72
CA GLY A 37 34.91 -8.49 -27.12
C GLY A 37 33.85 -9.57 -27.42
N ILE A 38 32.85 -9.73 -26.56
CA ILE A 38 31.78 -10.72 -26.72
C ILE A 38 30.54 -9.98 -27.25
N THR A 39 30.12 -10.31 -28.47
CA THR A 39 28.83 -9.91 -29.03
C THR A 39 27.87 -11.09 -28.94
N PRO A 40 26.77 -11.00 -28.19
CA PRO A 40 25.80 -12.08 -28.10
C PRO A 40 25.17 -12.38 -29.47
N SER A 41 24.90 -13.65 -29.75
CA SER A 41 24.06 -14.02 -30.89
C SER A 41 22.62 -13.51 -30.69
N PRO A 42 21.80 -13.38 -31.75
CA PRO A 42 20.39 -12.98 -31.60
C PRO A 42 19.61 -13.84 -30.61
N VAL A 43 19.87 -15.15 -30.59
CA VAL A 43 19.26 -16.08 -29.62
C VAL A 43 19.73 -15.78 -28.20
N GLN A 44 21.02 -15.51 -27.99
CA GLN A 44 21.54 -15.14 -26.67
C GLN A 44 20.96 -13.81 -26.19
N SER A 45 20.85 -12.81 -27.06
CA SER A 45 20.20 -11.53 -26.74
C SER A 45 18.73 -11.73 -26.33
N GLN A 46 17.98 -12.58 -27.04
CA GLN A 46 16.60 -12.89 -26.71
C GLN A 46 16.48 -13.60 -25.34
N LEU A 47 17.33 -14.58 -25.07
CA LEU A 47 17.35 -15.28 -23.77
C LEU A 47 17.71 -14.33 -22.61
N CYS A 48 18.67 -13.43 -22.82
CA CYS A 48 18.99 -12.38 -21.85
C CYS A 48 17.78 -11.47 -21.60
N HIS A 49 17.08 -11.07 -22.66
CA HIS A 49 15.89 -10.23 -22.53
C HIS A 49 14.78 -10.91 -21.73
N ILE A 50 14.48 -12.19 -22.02
CA ILE A 50 13.49 -12.96 -21.26
C ILE A 50 13.88 -13.07 -19.78
N ALA A 51 15.17 -13.31 -19.48
CA ALA A 51 15.65 -13.40 -18.11
C ALA A 51 15.51 -12.07 -17.36
N LEU A 52 15.89 -10.96 -18.00
CA LEU A 52 15.77 -9.61 -17.42
C LEU A 52 14.30 -9.23 -17.21
N GLN A 53 13.44 -9.42 -18.21
CA GLN A 53 12.01 -9.15 -18.08
C GLN A 53 11.37 -9.96 -16.95
N SER A 54 11.72 -11.25 -16.82
CA SER A 54 11.21 -12.08 -15.73
C SER A 54 11.60 -11.53 -14.34
N MET A 55 12.82 -11.02 -14.19
CA MET A 55 13.29 -10.44 -12.92
C MET A 55 12.69 -9.07 -12.65
N GLU A 56 12.58 -8.21 -13.67
CA GLU A 56 11.90 -6.91 -13.54
C GLU A 56 10.45 -7.11 -13.11
N ILE A 57 9.71 -8.04 -13.72
CA ILE A 57 8.34 -8.36 -13.31
C ILE A 57 8.28 -8.88 -11.87
N SER A 58 9.23 -9.71 -11.44
CA SER A 58 9.29 -10.19 -10.06
C SER A 58 9.55 -9.06 -9.06
N CYS A 59 10.38 -8.08 -9.42
CA CYS A 59 10.63 -6.90 -8.58
C CYS A 59 9.38 -6.00 -8.54
N ASP A 60 8.79 -5.70 -9.69
CA ASP A 60 7.58 -4.90 -9.80
C ASP A 60 6.43 -5.51 -8.98
N LEU A 61 6.29 -6.84 -8.97
CA LEU A 61 5.28 -7.54 -8.18
C LEU A 61 5.55 -7.44 -6.67
N ALA A 62 6.82 -7.49 -6.24
CA ALA A 62 7.18 -7.36 -4.83
C ALA A 62 6.96 -5.92 -4.29
N ASP A 63 6.88 -4.93 -5.17
CA ASP A 63 6.56 -3.54 -4.80
C ASP A 63 5.06 -3.31 -4.57
N VAL A 64 4.19 -4.27 -4.96
CA VAL A 64 2.75 -4.18 -4.72
C VAL A 64 2.43 -4.71 -3.32
N VAL A 65 2.06 -3.79 -2.42
CA VAL A 65 1.78 -4.07 -1.01
C VAL A 65 0.29 -4.35 -0.79
N ARG A 66 -0.02 -5.40 -0.03
CA ARG A 66 -1.36 -5.92 0.27
C ARG A 66 -1.83 -5.56 1.67
N VAL A 67 -3.12 -5.74 1.95
CA VAL A 67 -3.69 -5.48 3.28
C VAL A 67 -3.18 -6.45 4.38
N PRO A 68 -3.12 -7.78 4.17
CA PRO A 68 -2.66 -8.71 5.21
C PRO A 68 -1.28 -8.36 5.77
N ARG A 69 -1.06 -8.66 7.05
CA ARG A 69 0.20 -8.38 7.75
C ARG A 69 0.87 -9.65 8.22
N GLN A 70 2.17 -9.74 7.94
CA GLN A 70 3.05 -10.79 8.43
C GLN A 70 3.22 -10.73 9.97
N PRO A 71 3.79 -11.78 10.61
CA PRO A 71 4.02 -11.77 12.06
C PRO A 71 4.85 -10.59 12.55
N GLY A 72 5.78 -10.09 11.72
CA GLY A 72 6.60 -8.91 12.02
C GLY A 72 5.86 -7.57 11.95
N GLY A 73 4.61 -7.55 11.48
CA GLY A 73 3.78 -6.35 11.33
C GLY A 73 3.91 -5.67 9.97
N GLU A 74 4.92 -6.04 9.19
CA GLU A 74 5.05 -5.67 7.79
C GLU A 74 3.84 -6.19 6.98
N ARG A 75 3.41 -5.42 5.99
CA ARG A 75 2.39 -5.88 5.05
C ARG A 75 2.96 -6.90 4.09
N GLU A 76 2.15 -7.90 3.75
CA GLU A 76 2.44 -8.85 2.67
C GLU A 76 2.53 -8.12 1.33
N ASN A 77 3.41 -8.54 0.43
CA ASN A 77 3.40 -8.10 -0.97
C ASN A 77 2.93 -9.22 -1.93
N ASP A 78 2.59 -8.87 -3.17
CA ASP A 78 2.05 -9.82 -4.13
C ASP A 78 3.02 -10.94 -4.51
N ALA A 79 4.33 -10.72 -4.43
CA ALA A 79 5.32 -11.76 -4.68
C ALA A 79 5.31 -12.82 -3.57
N GLU A 80 5.23 -12.39 -2.31
CA GLU A 80 5.10 -13.28 -1.14
C GLU A 80 3.76 -14.02 -1.13
N HIS A 81 2.66 -13.32 -1.44
CA HIS A 81 1.33 -13.91 -1.57
C HIS A 81 1.29 -14.96 -2.69
N SER A 82 1.87 -14.64 -3.86
CA SER A 82 1.97 -15.56 -5.00
C SER A 82 2.82 -16.78 -4.69
N TRP A 83 3.91 -16.62 -3.93
CA TRP A 83 4.67 -17.75 -3.43
C TRP A 83 3.84 -18.63 -2.49
N SER A 84 3.11 -18.00 -1.56
CA SER A 84 2.23 -18.72 -0.61
C SER A 84 1.12 -19.48 -1.34
N LEU A 85 0.54 -18.91 -2.38
CA LEU A 85 -0.45 -19.58 -3.24
C LEU A 85 0.16 -20.75 -4.01
N ALA A 86 1.34 -20.56 -4.60
CA ALA A 86 2.04 -21.61 -5.32
C ALA A 86 2.50 -22.75 -4.39
N ALA A 87 2.71 -22.47 -3.10
CA ALA A 87 3.00 -23.48 -2.09
C ALA A 87 1.74 -24.21 -1.60
N LEU A 88 0.64 -23.49 -1.34
CA LEU A 88 -0.58 -24.05 -0.76
C LEU A 88 -1.46 -24.79 -1.77
N ALA A 89 -1.63 -24.23 -2.98
CA ALA A 89 -2.58 -24.77 -3.95
C ALA A 89 -2.27 -26.22 -4.37
N PRO A 90 -1.00 -26.63 -4.63
CA PRO A 90 -0.66 -28.03 -4.91
C PRO A 90 -0.99 -28.99 -3.76
N GLU A 91 -0.83 -28.57 -2.50
CA GLU A 91 -1.12 -29.38 -1.31
C GLU A 91 -2.63 -29.62 -1.16
N LEU A 92 -3.43 -28.54 -1.25
CA LEU A 92 -4.89 -28.64 -1.21
C LEU A 92 -5.43 -29.44 -2.40
N ARG A 93 -4.89 -29.22 -3.59
CA ARG A 93 -5.22 -29.97 -4.81
C ARG A 93 -4.94 -31.46 -4.61
N THR A 94 -3.80 -31.81 -4.03
CA THR A 94 -3.43 -33.22 -3.82
C THR A 94 -4.36 -33.91 -2.83
N CYS A 95 -4.78 -33.22 -1.78
CA CYS A 95 -5.67 -33.76 -0.76
C CYS A 95 -7.15 -33.82 -1.19
N LEU A 96 -7.63 -32.81 -1.91
CA LEU A 96 -9.07 -32.60 -2.13
C LEU A 96 -9.48 -32.82 -3.59
N TYR A 97 -8.65 -32.46 -4.56
CA TYR A 97 -8.99 -32.49 -5.99
C TYR A 97 -7.84 -33.05 -6.85
N PRO A 98 -7.39 -34.30 -6.62
CA PRO A 98 -6.22 -34.89 -7.27
C PRO A 98 -6.39 -35.11 -8.79
N GLN A 99 -7.56 -34.82 -9.35
CA GLN A 99 -7.84 -34.81 -10.79
C GLN A 99 -7.41 -33.53 -11.50
N LEU A 100 -7.24 -32.41 -10.78
CA LEU A 100 -6.84 -31.12 -11.39
C LEU A 100 -5.40 -31.17 -11.89
N ASP A 101 -5.09 -30.51 -13.00
CA ASP A 101 -3.73 -30.47 -13.53
C ASP A 101 -2.82 -29.58 -12.67
N ASN A 102 -1.80 -30.19 -12.04
CA ASN A 102 -0.88 -29.48 -11.16
C ASN A 102 0.01 -28.47 -11.89
N ASP A 103 0.34 -28.72 -13.16
CA ASP A 103 1.16 -27.79 -13.95
C ASP A 103 0.36 -26.51 -14.25
N MET A 104 -0.94 -26.65 -14.51
CA MET A 104 -1.85 -25.52 -14.66
C MET A 104 -2.08 -24.78 -13.33
N VAL A 105 -2.29 -25.50 -12.23
CA VAL A 105 -2.45 -24.90 -10.90
C VAL A 105 -1.21 -24.06 -10.52
N GLN A 106 0.00 -24.61 -10.69
CA GLN A 106 1.22 -23.85 -10.42
C GLN A 106 1.39 -22.66 -11.36
N GLN A 107 1.16 -22.84 -12.67
CA GLN A 107 1.27 -21.74 -13.63
C GLN A 107 0.31 -20.60 -13.27
N PHE A 108 -0.94 -20.91 -12.95
CA PHE A 108 -1.94 -19.91 -12.55
C PHE A 108 -1.61 -19.23 -11.22
N ALA A 109 -1.15 -19.97 -10.21
CA ALA A 109 -0.71 -19.38 -8.95
C ALA A 109 0.42 -18.35 -9.16
N THR A 110 1.37 -18.60 -10.06
CA THR A 110 2.49 -17.66 -10.30
C THR A 110 2.12 -16.41 -11.09
N VAL A 111 0.95 -16.38 -11.74
CA VAL A 111 0.56 -15.27 -12.64
C VAL A 111 -0.68 -14.52 -12.18
N HIS A 112 -1.39 -14.99 -11.15
CA HIS A 112 -2.73 -14.50 -10.80
C HIS A 112 -2.80 -13.00 -10.48
N GLU A 113 -1.81 -12.45 -9.78
CA GLU A 113 -1.77 -11.02 -9.40
C GLU A 113 -0.96 -10.17 -10.39
N LEU A 114 -0.48 -10.71 -11.53
CA LEU A 114 0.41 -9.92 -12.39
C LEU A 114 -0.24 -8.60 -12.87
N LEU A 115 -1.57 -8.58 -13.04
CA LEU A 115 -2.29 -7.35 -13.39
C LEU A 115 -2.18 -6.26 -12.32
N GLU A 116 -1.97 -6.61 -11.06
CA GLU A 116 -1.84 -5.67 -9.95
C GLU A 116 -0.56 -4.82 -10.04
N ILE A 117 0.46 -5.27 -10.80
CA ILE A 117 1.61 -4.41 -11.17
C ILE A 117 1.13 -3.14 -11.91
N ALA A 118 0.08 -3.27 -12.72
CA ALA A 118 -0.45 -2.18 -13.53
C ALA A 118 -1.54 -1.37 -12.81
N THR A 119 -2.29 -2.00 -11.91
CA THR A 119 -3.48 -1.42 -11.28
C THR A 119 -3.30 -1.08 -9.80
N GLY A 120 -2.27 -1.64 -9.15
CA GLY A 120 -2.21 -1.86 -7.71
C GLY A 120 -3.15 -2.99 -7.26
N ASP A 121 -3.03 -3.43 -6.01
CA ASP A 121 -4.10 -4.14 -5.30
C ASP A 121 -5.29 -3.17 -5.20
N VAL A 122 -6.44 -3.48 -5.80
CA VAL A 122 -7.60 -2.57 -5.80
C VAL A 122 -8.90 -3.25 -5.35
N ALA A 123 -9.26 -3.09 -4.08
CA ALA A 123 -10.63 -3.23 -3.59
C ALA A 123 -11.53 -2.05 -4.07
N THR A 124 -12.46 -2.32 -4.97
CA THR A 124 -13.32 -1.33 -5.65
C THR A 124 -14.47 -0.73 -4.83
N PHE A 125 -14.43 -0.84 -3.50
CA PHE A 125 -15.49 -0.34 -2.63
C PHE A 125 -15.18 1.13 -2.31
N ASP A 126 -16.09 2.06 -2.65
CA ASP A 126 -16.02 3.53 -2.41
C ASP A 126 -15.47 4.44 -3.53
N LEU A 127 -15.78 4.16 -4.80
CA LEU A 127 -15.56 5.10 -5.91
C LEU A 127 -16.89 5.55 -6.55
N THR A 128 -16.99 6.83 -6.92
CA THR A 128 -18.12 7.35 -7.69
C THR A 128 -18.17 6.72 -9.10
N PRO A 129 -19.32 6.72 -9.80
CA PRO A 129 -19.42 6.15 -11.15
C PRO A 129 -18.43 6.76 -12.16
N VAL A 130 -18.12 8.06 -12.04
CA VAL A 130 -17.15 8.75 -12.91
C VAL A 130 -15.73 8.28 -12.60
N GLN A 131 -15.34 8.23 -11.32
CA GLN A 131 -14.04 7.71 -10.88
C GLN A 131 -13.86 6.24 -11.26
N LEU A 132 -14.91 5.44 -11.17
CA LEU A 132 -14.91 4.05 -11.61
C LEU A 132 -14.65 3.91 -13.11
N SER A 133 -15.24 4.79 -13.94
CA SER A 133 -15.04 4.78 -15.39
C SER A 133 -13.62 5.18 -15.81
N ILE A 134 -13.05 6.21 -15.17
CA ILE A 134 -11.67 6.67 -15.41
C ILE A 134 -10.69 5.60 -14.97
N LYS A 135 -10.91 5.02 -13.79
CA LYS A 135 -10.15 3.88 -13.29
C LYS A 135 -10.18 2.71 -14.27
N GLN A 136 -11.36 2.30 -14.75
CA GLN A 136 -11.47 1.21 -15.73
C GLN A 136 -10.68 1.49 -17.02
N GLN A 137 -10.69 2.72 -17.53
CA GLN A 137 -9.91 3.08 -18.72
C GLN A 137 -8.40 3.04 -18.44
N ASN A 138 -7.97 3.60 -17.31
CA ASN A 138 -6.56 3.60 -16.92
C ASN A 138 -6.05 2.18 -16.67
N GLU A 139 -6.84 1.34 -16.01
CA GLU A 139 -6.53 -0.07 -15.76
C GLU A 139 -6.45 -0.87 -17.05
N GLN A 140 -7.35 -0.63 -18.02
CA GLN A 140 -7.28 -1.27 -19.33
C GLN A 140 -6.00 -0.89 -20.09
N GLN A 141 -5.62 0.39 -20.07
CA GLN A 141 -4.41 0.86 -20.75
C GLN A 141 -3.13 0.36 -20.06
N ALA A 142 -3.12 0.37 -18.72
CA ALA A 142 -2.01 -0.11 -17.91
C ALA A 142 -1.84 -1.64 -18.09
N ALA A 143 -2.94 -2.41 -18.05
CA ALA A 143 -2.94 -3.84 -18.33
C ALA A 143 -2.43 -4.16 -19.74
N HIS A 144 -2.83 -3.38 -20.76
CA HIS A 144 -2.32 -3.57 -22.12
C HIS A 144 -0.80 -3.36 -22.22
N THR A 145 -0.29 -2.34 -21.53
CA THR A 145 1.15 -2.04 -21.50
C THR A 145 1.92 -3.13 -20.75
N LEU A 146 1.42 -3.58 -19.61
CA LEU A 146 2.00 -4.67 -18.85
C LEU A 146 2.04 -5.96 -19.66
N LEU A 147 0.94 -6.34 -20.32
CA LEU A 147 0.89 -7.54 -21.14
C LEU A 147 2.04 -7.55 -22.16
N GLN A 148 2.35 -6.42 -22.80
CA GLN A 148 3.47 -6.30 -23.75
C GLN A 148 4.85 -6.51 -23.12
N ARG A 149 5.03 -6.20 -21.83
CA ARG A 149 6.27 -6.40 -21.06
C ARG A 149 6.44 -7.85 -20.57
N LEU A 150 5.35 -8.60 -20.41
CA LEU A 150 5.43 -9.96 -19.86
C LEU A 150 6.17 -10.91 -20.81
N PRO A 151 7.05 -11.78 -20.27
CA PRO A 151 7.58 -12.93 -21.00
C PRO A 151 6.46 -13.80 -21.58
N PRO A 152 6.67 -14.47 -22.74
CA PRO A 152 5.60 -15.15 -23.47
C PRO A 152 4.81 -16.17 -22.64
N VAL A 153 5.48 -16.94 -21.79
CA VAL A 153 4.86 -17.98 -20.95
C VAL A 153 4.00 -17.35 -19.85
N MET A 154 4.48 -16.28 -19.20
CA MET A 154 3.73 -15.56 -18.17
C MET A 154 2.49 -14.89 -18.77
N ARG A 155 2.64 -14.23 -19.93
CA ARG A 155 1.52 -13.61 -20.65
C ARG A 155 0.42 -14.62 -20.98
N GLN A 156 0.79 -15.75 -21.58
CA GLN A 156 -0.17 -16.80 -21.93
C GLN A 156 -0.81 -17.41 -20.67
N GLY A 157 -0.04 -17.59 -19.60
CA GLY A 157 -0.55 -18.05 -18.31
C GLY A 157 -1.60 -17.10 -17.74
N LEU A 158 -1.30 -15.80 -17.72
CA LEU A 158 -2.18 -14.76 -17.23
C LEU A 158 -3.48 -14.67 -18.04
N GLU A 159 -3.39 -14.64 -19.37
CA GLU A 159 -4.57 -14.62 -20.25
C GLU A 159 -5.49 -15.83 -20.02
N ARG A 160 -4.91 -17.01 -19.82
CA ARG A 160 -5.66 -18.24 -19.51
C ARG A 160 -6.26 -18.22 -18.11
N TYR A 161 -5.53 -17.72 -17.11
CA TYR A 161 -6.04 -17.58 -15.76
C TYR A 161 -7.22 -16.62 -15.71
N GLU A 162 -7.10 -15.43 -16.31
CA GLU A 162 -8.14 -14.41 -16.30
C GLU A 162 -9.43 -14.83 -17.02
N ALA A 163 -9.33 -15.72 -18.01
CA ALA A 163 -10.50 -16.29 -18.66
C ALA A 163 -11.40 -17.11 -17.72
N GLN A 164 -10.86 -17.65 -16.61
CA GLN A 164 -11.59 -18.42 -15.58
C GLN A 164 -12.46 -19.57 -16.12
N ASN A 165 -12.11 -20.10 -17.30
CA ASN A 165 -12.90 -21.09 -18.03
C ASN A 165 -12.50 -22.54 -17.72
N THR A 166 -11.36 -22.77 -17.05
CA THR A 166 -10.93 -24.10 -16.60
C THR A 166 -11.16 -24.29 -15.09
N PRO A 167 -11.37 -25.54 -14.62
CA PRO A 167 -11.53 -25.79 -13.20
C PRO A 167 -10.26 -25.45 -12.40
N GLU A 168 -9.06 -25.58 -12.96
CA GLU A 168 -7.81 -25.17 -12.31
C GLU A 168 -7.75 -23.66 -12.07
N ALA A 169 -8.18 -22.84 -13.03
CA ALA A 169 -8.18 -21.39 -12.89
C ALA A 169 -9.15 -20.94 -11.78
N ARG A 170 -10.32 -21.58 -11.70
CA ARG A 170 -11.32 -21.30 -10.65
C ARG A 170 -10.90 -21.85 -9.29
N PHE A 171 -10.26 -23.02 -9.27
CA PHE A 171 -9.66 -23.61 -8.06
C PHE A 171 -8.60 -22.68 -7.48
N VAL A 172 -7.64 -22.23 -8.29
CA VAL A 172 -6.60 -21.28 -7.86
C VAL A 172 -7.23 -20.00 -7.32
N ARG A 173 -8.27 -19.47 -7.97
CA ARG A 173 -9.00 -18.29 -7.48
C ARG A 173 -9.74 -18.53 -6.16
N ALA A 174 -10.21 -19.75 -5.91
CA ALA A 174 -10.82 -20.11 -4.64
C ALA A 174 -9.78 -20.21 -3.52
N VAL A 175 -8.62 -20.84 -3.79
CA VAL A 175 -7.51 -20.93 -2.83
C VAL A 175 -6.90 -19.57 -2.53
N ASP A 176 -6.75 -18.71 -3.54
CA ASP A 176 -6.35 -17.31 -3.39
C ASP A 176 -7.21 -16.59 -2.34
N LYS A 177 -8.52 -16.76 -2.38
CA LYS A 177 -9.45 -16.14 -1.43
C LYS A 177 -9.38 -16.73 -0.01
N ILE A 178 -8.78 -17.90 0.16
CA ILE A 178 -8.53 -18.52 1.47
C ILE A 178 -7.25 -17.97 2.11
N LEU A 179 -6.25 -17.58 1.32
CA LEU A 179 -4.96 -17.15 1.85
C LEU A 179 -5.01 -15.97 2.83
N PRO A 180 -5.78 -14.89 2.59
CA PRO A 180 -5.83 -13.77 3.53
C PRO A 180 -6.22 -14.17 4.94
N VAL A 181 -7.26 -15.00 5.11
CA VAL A 181 -7.67 -15.44 6.46
C VAL A 181 -6.64 -16.37 7.09
N ALA A 182 -5.93 -17.18 6.30
CA ALA A 182 -4.81 -17.98 6.79
C ALA A 182 -3.64 -17.09 7.25
N MET A 183 -3.34 -16.02 6.51
CA MET A 183 -2.32 -15.04 6.86
C MET A 183 -2.73 -14.26 8.12
N ASP A 184 -4.00 -13.88 8.27
CA ASP A 184 -4.51 -13.20 9.46
C ASP A 184 -4.33 -14.02 10.75
N ILE A 185 -4.44 -15.35 10.66
CA ILE A 185 -4.22 -16.27 11.79
C ILE A 185 -2.75 -16.32 12.20
N VAL A 186 -1.83 -16.44 11.24
CA VAL A 186 -0.40 -16.62 11.54
C VAL A 186 0.33 -15.29 11.74
N GLY A 187 -0.20 -14.22 11.17
CA GLY A 187 0.33 -12.87 11.19
C GLY A 187 -0.34 -11.98 12.23
N GLN A 188 -0.56 -10.71 11.87
CA GLN A 188 -1.17 -9.72 12.77
C GLN A 188 -2.62 -9.39 12.36
N GLY A 189 -3.42 -10.43 12.13
CA GLY A 189 -4.78 -10.29 11.61
C GLY A 189 -5.72 -9.46 12.49
N VAL A 190 -5.57 -9.50 13.83
CA VAL A 190 -6.38 -8.66 14.74
C VAL A 190 -6.19 -7.18 14.41
N ARG A 191 -4.94 -6.75 14.26
CA ARG A 191 -4.63 -5.38 13.84
C ARG A 191 -5.15 -5.07 12.44
N VAL A 192 -5.11 -6.02 11.52
CA VAL A 192 -5.67 -5.84 10.17
C VAL A 192 -7.18 -5.55 10.26
N VAL A 193 -7.95 -6.39 10.95
CA VAL A 193 -9.41 -6.18 11.03
C VAL A 193 -9.80 -4.93 11.80
N GLU A 194 -9.02 -4.52 12.82
CA GLU A 194 -9.30 -3.30 13.57
C GLU A 194 -8.87 -2.02 12.83
N GLU A 195 -7.65 -1.99 12.29
CA GLU A 195 -7.06 -0.78 11.72
C GLU A 195 -7.47 -0.56 10.26
N ASP A 196 -7.53 -1.64 9.45
CA ASP A 196 -7.80 -1.54 8.02
C ASP A 196 -9.29 -1.71 7.68
N TYR A 197 -10.02 -2.53 8.44
CA TYR A 197 -11.45 -2.79 8.22
C TYR A 197 -12.38 -2.16 9.27
N GLY A 198 -11.83 -1.54 10.32
CA GLY A 198 -12.61 -0.81 11.32
C GLY A 198 -13.49 -1.68 12.21
N ILE A 199 -13.23 -2.99 12.30
CA ILE A 199 -13.96 -3.93 13.17
C ILE A 199 -13.63 -3.62 14.62
N LYS A 200 -14.65 -3.42 15.47
CA LYS A 200 -14.43 -2.95 16.86
C LYS A 200 -14.60 -4.05 17.89
N ASN A 201 -15.28 -5.13 17.54
CA ASN A 201 -15.64 -6.19 18.46
C ASN A 201 -15.90 -7.51 17.74
N LEU A 202 -15.94 -8.59 18.51
CA LEU A 202 -16.11 -9.95 17.99
C LEU A 202 -17.44 -10.13 17.23
N ALA A 203 -18.51 -9.46 17.64
CA ALA A 203 -19.81 -9.60 16.96
C ALA A 203 -19.79 -8.97 15.56
N GLU A 204 -19.10 -7.83 15.40
CA GLU A 204 -18.86 -7.21 14.08
C GLU A 204 -17.98 -8.11 13.20
N LEU A 205 -16.93 -8.72 13.77
CA LEU A 205 -16.07 -9.67 13.04
C LEU A 205 -16.88 -10.87 12.54
N GLN A 206 -17.67 -11.50 13.41
CA GLN A 206 -18.52 -12.64 13.10
C GLN A 206 -19.51 -12.31 11.99
N ALA A 207 -20.18 -11.15 12.08
CA ALA A 207 -21.11 -10.72 11.04
C ALA A 207 -20.43 -10.44 9.70
N ALA A 208 -19.16 -9.99 9.70
CA ALA A 208 -18.37 -9.82 8.49
C ALA A 208 -17.97 -11.18 7.88
N HIS A 209 -17.49 -12.10 8.70
CA HIS A 209 -17.15 -13.45 8.27
C HIS A 209 -18.35 -14.23 7.73
N ASP A 210 -19.51 -14.15 8.37
CA ASP A 210 -20.74 -14.82 7.89
C ASP A 210 -21.05 -14.41 6.44
N LYS A 211 -20.92 -13.11 6.12
CA LYS A 211 -21.12 -12.60 4.75
C LYS A 211 -20.05 -13.09 3.79
N LEU A 212 -18.79 -13.12 4.22
CA LEU A 212 -17.68 -13.58 3.38
C LEU A 212 -17.80 -15.09 3.10
N ILE A 213 -18.17 -15.90 4.09
CA ILE A 213 -18.41 -17.34 3.96
C ILE A 213 -19.59 -17.58 3.02
N GLU A 214 -20.70 -16.85 3.17
CA GLU A 214 -21.85 -16.95 2.27
C GLU A 214 -21.44 -16.62 0.83
N SER A 215 -20.72 -15.52 0.62
CA SER A 215 -20.23 -15.10 -0.70
C SER A 215 -19.29 -16.12 -1.33
N PHE A 216 -18.34 -16.64 -0.55
CA PHE A 216 -17.41 -17.68 -0.98
C PHE A 216 -18.17 -18.95 -1.37
N THR A 217 -19.10 -19.40 -0.52
CA THR A 217 -19.90 -20.61 -0.74
C THR A 217 -20.78 -20.47 -1.99
N GLN A 218 -21.41 -19.31 -2.19
CA GLN A 218 -22.20 -19.04 -3.38
C GLN A 218 -21.35 -19.10 -4.65
N ARG A 219 -20.12 -18.57 -4.60
CA ARG A 219 -19.23 -18.49 -5.76
C ARG A 219 -18.54 -19.81 -6.09
N PHE A 220 -18.10 -20.56 -5.09
CA PHE A 220 -17.22 -21.71 -5.26
C PHE A 220 -17.79 -23.02 -4.70
N GLY A 221 -18.73 -22.97 -3.76
CA GLY A 221 -19.15 -24.13 -2.97
C GLY A 221 -19.86 -25.24 -3.76
N THR A 222 -20.39 -24.96 -4.95
CA THR A 222 -20.92 -26.02 -5.84
C THR A 222 -19.80 -26.82 -6.51
N GLU A 223 -18.69 -26.17 -6.85
CA GLU A 223 -17.57 -26.79 -7.56
C GLU A 223 -16.51 -27.33 -6.58
N PHE A 224 -16.28 -26.61 -5.48
CA PHE A 224 -15.26 -26.88 -4.47
C PHE A 224 -15.85 -26.82 -3.04
N PRO A 225 -16.76 -27.75 -2.67
CA PRO A 225 -17.43 -27.72 -1.37
C PRO A 225 -16.45 -27.83 -0.19
N GLU A 226 -15.40 -28.66 -0.32
CA GLU A 226 -14.37 -28.82 0.71
C GLU A 226 -13.55 -27.53 0.93
N LEU A 227 -13.36 -26.70 -0.10
CA LEU A 227 -12.73 -25.38 0.08
C LEU A 227 -13.63 -24.39 0.80
N ALA A 228 -14.95 -24.45 0.59
CA ALA A 228 -15.90 -23.60 1.32
C ALA A 228 -15.92 -23.97 2.81
N GLU A 229 -15.88 -25.27 3.13
CA GLU A 229 -15.73 -25.75 4.50
C GLU A 229 -14.39 -25.32 5.12
N LEU A 230 -13.29 -25.43 4.38
CA LEU A 230 -11.97 -24.97 4.83
C LEU A 230 -11.98 -23.47 5.15
N TYR A 231 -12.53 -22.64 4.25
CA TYR A 231 -12.62 -21.20 4.45
C TYR A 231 -13.40 -20.85 5.72
N ALA A 232 -14.57 -21.45 5.92
CA ALA A 232 -15.39 -21.24 7.11
C ALA A 232 -14.64 -21.64 8.39
N ASN A 233 -13.97 -22.81 8.39
CA ASN A 233 -13.21 -23.27 9.55
C ASN A 233 -12.04 -22.33 9.90
N LEU A 234 -11.34 -21.78 8.91
CA LEU A 234 -10.29 -20.79 9.13
C LEU A 234 -10.86 -19.48 9.69
N ALA A 235 -11.97 -18.99 9.15
CA ALA A 235 -12.64 -17.80 9.67
C ALA A 235 -13.05 -17.96 11.15
N TYR A 236 -13.65 -19.09 11.52
CA TYR A 236 -14.00 -19.39 12.92
C TYR A 236 -12.76 -19.55 13.82
N HIS A 237 -11.67 -20.09 13.27
CA HIS A 237 -10.41 -20.16 14.00
C HIS A 237 -9.85 -18.75 14.26
N PHE A 238 -9.86 -17.88 13.26
CA PHE A 238 -9.44 -16.50 13.41
C PHE A 238 -10.29 -15.73 14.44
N GLU A 239 -11.61 -15.92 14.46
CA GLU A 239 -12.48 -15.36 15.50
C GLU A 239 -12.06 -15.77 16.92
N THR A 240 -11.63 -17.03 17.07
CA THR A 240 -11.12 -17.54 18.34
C THR A 240 -9.81 -16.84 18.73
N CYS A 241 -8.90 -16.67 17.78
CA CYS A 241 -7.65 -15.92 17.97
C CYS A 241 -7.93 -14.46 18.37
N TYR A 242 -8.83 -13.79 17.66
CA TYR A 242 -9.27 -12.43 17.96
C TYR A 242 -9.80 -12.31 19.40
N ALA A 243 -10.71 -13.21 19.80
CA ALA A 243 -11.27 -13.18 21.15
C ALA A 243 -10.21 -13.39 22.25
N GLN A 244 -9.22 -14.25 21.99
CA GLN A 244 -8.11 -14.50 22.92
C GLN A 244 -7.21 -13.26 23.06
N GLU A 245 -6.80 -12.68 21.93
CA GLU A 245 -5.93 -11.49 21.92
C GLU A 245 -6.58 -10.30 22.62
N LYS A 246 -7.85 -9.99 22.31
CA LYS A 246 -8.59 -8.91 22.99
C LYS A 246 -8.74 -9.14 24.50
N SER A 247 -8.84 -10.40 24.92
CA SER A 247 -8.89 -10.75 26.35
C SER A 247 -7.53 -10.58 27.04
N SER A 248 -6.43 -10.86 26.34
CA SER A 248 -5.06 -10.67 26.83
C SER A 248 -4.63 -9.20 26.86
N ASP A 249 -5.02 -8.41 25.87
CA ASP A 249 -4.78 -6.96 25.82
C ASP A 249 -5.51 -6.19 26.93
N MET A 250 -6.68 -6.67 27.38
CA MET A 250 -7.32 -6.09 28.57
C MET A 250 -6.52 -6.34 29.87
N MET A 251 -5.57 -7.28 29.88
CA MET A 251 -4.71 -7.60 31.03
C MET A 251 -3.29 -7.05 30.91
N SER A 252 -2.87 -6.63 29.71
CA SER A 252 -1.57 -6.03 29.43
C SER A 252 -1.75 -4.57 29.06
N SER A 253 -1.11 -3.65 29.79
CA SER A 253 -1.01 -2.25 29.35
C SER A 253 -0.01 -2.16 28.19
N HIS A 254 -0.38 -2.71 27.04
CA HIS A 254 0.38 -2.53 25.81
C HIS A 254 -0.09 -1.25 25.14
N VAL A 255 0.86 -0.35 24.98
CA VAL A 255 0.70 0.85 24.16
C VAL A 255 0.64 0.36 22.73
N PRO A 256 -0.44 0.59 21.96
CA PRO A 256 -0.46 0.21 20.57
C PRO A 256 0.65 0.96 19.84
N GLU A 257 1.63 0.22 19.33
CA GLU A 257 2.56 0.73 18.31
C GLU A 257 1.72 1.04 17.07
N ARG A 258 1.60 2.33 16.73
CA ARG A 258 1.09 2.72 15.41
C ARG A 258 2.04 2.16 14.35
N PRO A 259 1.57 1.38 13.37
CA PRO A 259 2.43 0.95 12.28
C PRO A 259 2.88 2.15 11.46
N ASN A 260 4.08 2.04 10.88
CA ASN A 260 4.60 2.89 9.82
C ASN A 260 3.46 3.24 8.85
N GLN A 261 3.17 4.53 8.72
CA GLN A 261 2.14 5.06 7.84
C GLN A 261 2.43 4.64 6.39
N LEU A 262 1.37 4.16 5.72
CA LEU A 262 1.19 4.26 4.28
C LEU A 262 1.65 5.66 3.82
N LYS A 263 2.23 5.82 2.63
CA LYS A 263 2.46 7.16 2.07
C LYS A 263 1.14 7.93 2.14
N GLU A 264 1.07 8.91 3.02
CA GLU A 264 -0.12 9.73 3.17
C GLU A 264 -0.19 10.64 1.95
N VAL A 265 -1.24 10.47 1.15
CA VAL A 265 -1.57 11.44 0.11
C VAL A 265 -2.29 12.57 0.81
N GLU A 266 -1.65 13.74 0.85
CA GLU A 266 -2.20 14.95 1.45
C GLU A 266 -2.19 16.09 0.43
N ARG A 267 -3.14 17.02 0.56
CA ARG A 267 -3.08 18.32 -0.11
C ARG A 267 -3.08 19.44 0.91
N LYS A 268 -2.21 20.43 0.70
CA LYS A 268 -2.06 21.60 1.57
C LYS A 268 -2.31 22.90 0.81
N PHE A 269 -3.03 23.83 1.42
CA PHE A 269 -3.46 25.09 0.84
C PHE A 269 -3.13 26.28 1.73
N LEU A 270 -2.87 27.44 1.12
CA LEU A 270 -2.94 28.73 1.81
C LEU A 270 -4.40 29.15 2.02
N VAL A 271 -4.69 29.71 3.18
CA VAL A 271 -6.06 30.09 3.56
C VAL A 271 -6.24 31.60 3.50
N ASN A 272 -7.36 32.03 2.93
CA ASN A 272 -7.82 33.41 3.03
C ASN A 272 -8.63 33.60 4.32
N LEU A 273 -8.03 34.32 5.28
CA LEU A 273 -8.60 34.63 6.59
C LEU A 273 -9.99 35.27 6.52
N ASP A 274 -10.25 36.13 5.52
CA ASP A 274 -11.51 36.87 5.39
C ASP A 274 -12.69 35.98 4.98
N LYS A 275 -12.40 34.75 4.51
CA LYS A 275 -13.40 33.80 4.01
C LYS A 275 -13.57 32.57 4.91
N ILE A 276 -12.83 32.49 6.01
CA ILE A 276 -12.95 31.38 6.97
C ILE A 276 -14.38 31.40 7.56
N PRO A 277 -14.98 30.23 7.86
CA PRO A 277 -16.25 30.16 8.56
C PRO A 277 -16.24 31.04 9.83
N ALA A 278 -17.30 31.85 10.00
CA ALA A 278 -17.35 32.87 11.05
C ALA A 278 -17.36 32.32 12.50
N ASP A 279 -17.48 31.01 12.68
CA ASP A 279 -17.51 30.34 13.99
C ASP A 279 -16.49 29.19 14.07
N ILE A 280 -15.23 29.49 13.74
CA ILE A 280 -14.14 28.51 13.79
C ILE A 280 -13.95 27.92 15.20
N ASP A 281 -14.20 28.72 16.24
CA ASP A 281 -14.04 28.34 17.64
C ASP A 281 -15.07 27.29 18.10
N SER A 282 -16.12 27.05 17.31
CA SER A 282 -17.07 25.97 17.55
C SER A 282 -16.56 24.58 17.17
N TYR A 283 -15.50 24.50 16.34
CA TYR A 283 -14.91 23.23 15.93
C TYR A 283 -13.94 22.69 16.97
N ASP A 284 -13.82 21.37 17.02
CA ASP A 284 -12.79 20.70 17.81
C ASP A 284 -11.41 21.20 17.37
N HIS A 285 -10.58 21.55 18.34
CA HIS A 285 -9.26 22.08 18.08
C HIS A 285 -8.25 21.71 19.16
N ILE A 286 -6.97 21.79 18.80
CA ILE A 286 -5.88 21.46 19.70
C ILE A 286 -4.69 22.38 19.47
N ASP A 287 -4.10 22.84 20.58
CA ASP A 287 -2.84 23.55 20.54
C ASP A 287 -1.67 22.59 20.37
N ILE A 288 -0.79 22.91 19.43
CA ILE A 288 0.38 22.10 19.10
C ILE A 288 1.63 22.98 19.21
N SER A 289 2.51 22.62 20.13
CA SER A 289 3.87 23.16 20.19
C SER A 289 4.85 22.09 19.73
N GLN A 290 5.66 22.37 18.73
CA GLN A 290 6.61 21.41 18.18
C GLN A 290 7.98 22.03 17.94
N GLY A 291 9.04 21.21 18.06
CA GLY A 291 10.41 21.66 17.88
C GLY A 291 11.32 20.56 17.35
N TYR A 292 12.23 20.95 16.46
CA TYR A 292 13.14 20.03 15.79
C TYR A 292 14.48 19.94 16.52
N LEU A 293 14.87 18.72 16.91
CA LEU A 293 16.15 18.41 17.52
C LEU A 293 17.23 18.22 16.45
N ALA A 294 16.91 17.47 15.40
CA ALA A 294 17.79 17.19 14.28
C ALA A 294 17.00 17.21 12.96
N HIS A 295 17.68 17.63 11.89
CA HIS A 295 17.17 17.59 10.51
C HIS A 295 18.38 17.48 9.57
N SER A 296 18.37 16.52 8.66
CA SER A 296 19.44 16.28 7.67
C SER A 296 18.91 16.45 6.24
N SER A 297 19.82 16.68 5.30
CA SER A 297 19.48 16.81 3.87
C SER A 297 18.98 15.50 3.24
N ASP A 298 19.18 14.37 3.90
CA ASP A 298 18.67 13.05 3.50
C ASP A 298 17.19 12.84 3.86
N GLY A 299 16.54 13.82 4.48
CA GLY A 299 15.13 13.76 4.91
C GLY A 299 14.92 13.18 6.31
N SER A 300 15.99 12.77 7.02
CA SER A 300 15.87 12.41 8.42
C SER A 300 15.51 13.62 9.28
N GLU A 301 14.59 13.42 10.21
CA GLU A 301 14.20 14.43 11.19
C GLU A 301 13.94 13.82 12.56
N THR A 302 14.25 14.58 13.60
CA THR A 302 13.86 14.24 14.97
C THR A 302 13.13 15.43 15.57
N ARG A 303 11.90 15.22 16.01
CA ARG A 303 10.99 16.29 16.44
C ARG A 303 10.30 15.91 17.74
N VAL A 304 10.22 16.87 18.67
CA VAL A 304 9.39 16.74 19.87
C VAL A 304 8.13 17.59 19.73
N ARG A 305 6.99 17.08 20.22
CA ARG A 305 5.68 17.74 20.16
C ARG A 305 4.99 17.71 21.52
N ARG A 306 4.21 18.75 21.80
CA ARG A 306 3.28 18.88 22.92
C ARG A 306 1.91 19.25 22.35
N PHE A 307 0.87 18.58 22.82
CA PHE A 307 -0.52 18.76 22.39
C PHE A 307 -1.42 19.20 23.55
N GLY A 308 -2.44 20.00 23.26
CA GLY A 308 -3.57 20.30 24.16
C GLY A 308 -3.14 20.87 25.51
N ASP A 309 -2.22 21.83 25.50
CA ASP A 309 -1.64 22.44 26.70
C ASP A 309 -1.06 21.45 27.74
N GLY A 310 -0.32 20.43 27.27
CA GLY A 310 0.42 19.50 28.13
C GLY A 310 -0.29 18.17 28.43
N GLN A 311 -1.37 17.86 27.70
CA GLN A 311 -2.08 16.59 27.83
C GLN A 311 -1.33 15.41 27.19
N ARG A 312 -0.51 15.65 26.16
CA ARG A 312 0.25 14.61 25.44
C ARG A 312 1.57 15.15 24.91
N PHE A 313 2.62 14.34 25.00
CA PHE A 313 3.95 14.64 24.47
C PHE A 313 4.47 13.50 23.59
N GLU A 314 5.13 13.84 22.50
CA GLU A 314 5.65 12.86 21.54
C GLU A 314 7.05 13.21 21.06
N LEU A 315 7.82 12.18 20.72
CA LEU A 315 9.07 12.23 19.99
C LEU A 315 8.90 11.48 18.67
N THR A 316 9.02 12.19 17.56
CA THR A 316 9.03 11.62 16.21
C THR A 316 10.47 11.47 15.73
N VAL A 317 10.82 10.30 15.19
CA VAL A 317 12.08 10.05 14.49
C VAL A 317 11.75 9.58 13.08
N LYS A 318 12.19 10.33 12.06
CA LYS A 318 12.16 9.91 10.66
C LYS A 318 13.59 9.60 10.19
N SER A 319 13.83 8.43 9.61
CA SER A 319 15.11 8.06 9.01
C SER A 319 15.17 8.46 7.52
N GLY A 320 16.34 8.92 7.07
CA GLY A 320 16.59 9.32 5.68
C GLY A 320 17.21 8.17 4.90
N GLY A 321 16.55 7.70 3.84
CA GLY A 321 17.01 6.57 3.01
C GLY A 321 16.17 6.42 1.73
N THR A 322 16.75 5.79 0.70
CA THR A 322 16.16 5.60 -0.64
C THR A 322 15.26 4.37 -0.77
N VAL A 323 15.13 3.52 0.26
CA VAL A 323 14.45 2.23 0.14
C VAL A 323 13.33 2.02 1.16
N VAL A 324 13.46 2.51 2.40
CA VAL A 324 12.35 2.57 3.37
C VAL A 324 12.58 3.79 4.27
N ARG A 325 11.56 4.65 4.44
CA ARG A 325 11.57 5.75 5.42
C ARG A 325 10.82 5.26 6.65
N ASP A 326 11.52 5.06 7.77
CA ASP A 326 10.87 4.70 9.03
C ASP A 326 10.51 5.99 9.77
N GLU A 327 9.22 6.20 10.02
CA GLU A 327 8.73 7.24 10.94
C GLU A 327 8.19 6.58 12.21
N GLN A 328 8.90 6.78 13.32
CA GLN A 328 8.47 6.29 14.63
C GLN A 328 7.99 7.43 15.49
N ASN A 329 6.75 7.34 15.98
CA ASN A 329 6.16 8.27 16.95
C ASN A 329 6.14 7.63 18.34
N ILE A 330 6.96 8.14 19.25
CA ILE A 330 7.14 7.62 20.61
C ILE A 330 6.44 8.56 21.59
N ILE A 331 5.50 8.06 22.39
CA ILE A 331 4.91 8.84 23.49
C ILE A 331 5.98 9.04 24.56
N ILE A 332 6.20 10.28 24.97
CA ILE A 332 7.15 10.63 26.04
C ILE A 332 6.41 11.29 27.20
N ASN A 333 7.02 11.27 28.38
CA ASN A 333 6.48 12.02 29.51
C ASN A 333 6.92 13.50 29.48
N GLU A 334 6.26 14.32 30.30
CA GLU A 334 6.54 15.75 30.42
C GLU A 334 7.99 16.04 30.81
N ALA A 335 8.57 15.26 31.73
CA ALA A 335 9.95 15.46 32.17
C ALA A 335 10.96 15.26 31.03
N THR A 336 10.76 14.23 30.20
CA THR A 336 11.56 13.98 29.00
C THR A 336 11.37 15.12 28.01
N PHE A 337 10.14 15.53 27.71
CA PHE A 337 9.88 16.67 26.83
C PHE A 337 10.56 17.94 27.32
N ALA A 338 10.43 18.27 28.61
CA ALA A 338 11.03 19.46 29.22
C ALA A 338 12.56 19.45 29.16
N SER A 339 13.19 18.27 29.22
CA SER A 339 14.64 18.12 29.06
C SER A 339 15.11 18.35 27.61
N LEU A 340 14.28 17.95 26.64
CA LEU A 340 14.58 18.06 25.20
C LEU A 340 14.20 19.43 24.62
N TRP A 341 13.14 20.06 25.13
CA TRP A 341 12.59 21.31 24.60
C TRP A 341 13.62 22.44 24.46
N PRO A 342 14.53 22.70 25.42
CA PRO A 342 15.56 23.73 25.26
C PRO A 342 16.46 23.52 24.04
N LEU A 343 16.67 22.27 23.61
CA LEU A 343 17.51 21.92 22.46
C LEU A 343 16.86 22.28 21.11
N THR A 344 15.56 22.56 21.07
CA THR A 344 14.83 22.94 19.85
C THR A 344 14.83 24.45 19.60
N LYS A 345 15.53 25.24 20.42
CA LYS A 345 15.53 26.72 20.33
C LYS A 345 15.91 27.19 18.92
N GLY A 346 15.07 28.06 18.36
CA GLY A 346 15.23 28.58 16.99
C GLY A 346 14.73 27.64 15.88
N LYS A 347 14.15 26.48 16.24
CA LYS A 347 13.57 25.50 15.32
C LYS A 347 12.19 25.04 15.81
N ARG A 348 11.29 25.99 16.09
CA ARG A 348 9.98 25.74 16.71
C ARG A 348 8.84 26.25 15.86
N ILE A 349 7.70 25.54 15.97
CA ILE A 349 6.41 25.96 15.48
C ILE A 349 5.41 25.84 16.62
N GLU A 350 4.56 26.85 16.75
CA GLU A 350 3.40 26.84 17.62
C GLU A 350 2.18 27.14 16.73
N LYS A 351 1.11 26.37 16.89
CA LYS A 351 -0.13 26.53 16.11
C LYS A 351 -1.32 25.97 16.88
N THR A 352 -2.51 26.48 16.56
CA THR A 352 -3.78 25.82 16.91
C THR A 352 -4.30 25.14 15.65
N ARG A 353 -4.60 23.84 15.75
CA ARG A 353 -5.18 23.05 14.67
C ARG A 353 -6.65 22.83 14.93
N TYR A 354 -7.50 23.31 14.02
CA TYR A 354 -8.94 23.09 14.02
C TYR A 354 -9.30 21.95 13.06
N TYR A 355 -10.26 21.12 13.45
CA TYR A 355 -10.77 20.01 12.64
C TYR A 355 -12.12 20.41 12.04
N VAL A 356 -12.11 20.92 10.81
CA VAL A 356 -13.29 21.45 10.14
C VAL A 356 -13.92 20.35 9.27
N PRO A 357 -15.13 19.85 9.59
CA PRO A 357 -15.84 18.93 8.72
C PRO A 357 -16.22 19.64 7.42
N TYR A 358 -15.99 18.98 6.28
CA TYR A 358 -16.29 19.54 4.98
C TYR A 358 -16.88 18.46 4.07
N THR A 359 -17.99 18.79 3.39
CA THR A 359 -18.55 17.95 2.33
C THR A 359 -18.29 18.62 0.99
N ASP A 360 -17.60 17.93 0.10
CA ASP A 360 -17.29 18.44 -1.23
C ASP A 360 -18.53 18.42 -2.17
N PRO A 361 -18.48 19.05 -3.36
CA PRO A 361 -19.60 19.07 -4.29
C PRO A 361 -20.09 17.69 -4.76
N ASP A 362 -19.23 16.67 -4.66
CA ASP A 362 -19.53 15.29 -5.01
C ASP A 362 -20.09 14.49 -3.81
N SER A 363 -20.41 15.18 -2.71
CA SER A 363 -20.95 14.62 -1.46
C SER A 363 -19.97 13.71 -0.69
N ASN A 364 -18.66 13.86 -0.90
CA ASN A 364 -17.66 13.17 -0.07
C ASN A 364 -17.38 13.98 1.19
N GLU A 365 -17.31 13.29 2.33
CA GLU A 365 -16.98 13.89 3.61
C GLU A 365 -15.47 13.86 3.85
N HIS A 366 -14.93 15.01 4.26
CA HIS A 366 -13.53 15.25 4.56
C HIS A 366 -13.41 15.95 5.92
N THR A 367 -12.27 15.77 6.57
CA THR A 367 -11.87 16.61 7.70
C THR A 367 -10.71 17.48 7.26
N ILE A 368 -10.91 18.80 7.25
CA ILE A 368 -9.86 19.75 6.93
C ILE A 368 -9.15 20.15 8.22
N GLU A 369 -7.84 19.91 8.28
CA GLU A 369 -6.98 20.40 9.34
C GLU A 369 -6.58 21.84 9.04
N LEU A 370 -7.23 22.78 9.72
CA LEU A 370 -6.97 24.21 9.59
C LEU A 370 -5.99 24.67 10.67
N ASP A 371 -4.78 25.02 10.25
CA ASP A 371 -3.67 25.43 11.10
C ASP A 371 -3.56 26.96 11.16
N ILE A 372 -3.80 27.53 12.33
CA ILE A 372 -3.51 28.93 12.65
C ILE A 372 -2.18 28.97 13.41
N TYR A 373 -1.15 29.53 12.79
CA TYR A 373 0.20 29.57 13.37
C TYR A 373 0.36 30.74 14.33
N HIS A 374 1.18 30.55 15.37
CA HIS A 374 1.45 31.51 16.44
C HIS A 374 2.92 31.94 16.49
N GLY A 375 3.25 32.87 17.38
CA GLY A 375 4.61 33.37 17.59
C GLY A 375 5.14 34.10 16.35
N ASN A 376 6.23 33.62 15.76
CA ASN A 376 6.87 34.30 14.62
C ASN A 376 6.03 34.27 13.33
N LEU A 377 5.09 33.34 13.24
CA LEU A 377 4.19 33.12 12.10
C LEU A 377 2.77 33.68 12.36
N GLU A 378 2.54 34.23 13.56
CA GLU A 378 1.24 34.79 13.95
C GLU A 378 0.79 35.91 13.02
N GLY A 379 -0.47 35.81 12.58
CA GLY A 379 -1.07 36.74 11.63
C GLY A 379 -0.48 36.72 10.21
N LYS A 380 0.44 35.81 9.90
CA LYS A 380 1.12 35.72 8.60
C LYS A 380 0.83 34.44 7.84
N LEU A 381 0.53 33.35 8.54
CA LEU A 381 0.34 32.05 7.93
C LEU A 381 -0.86 31.34 8.53
N VAL A 382 -1.76 30.93 7.64
CA VAL A 382 -2.83 29.97 7.93
C VAL A 382 -2.84 28.98 6.78
N THR A 383 -2.88 27.69 7.11
CA THR A 383 -2.89 26.61 6.11
C THR A 383 -4.04 25.65 6.35
N ALA A 384 -4.60 25.10 5.29
CA ALA A 384 -5.53 23.98 5.35
C ALA A 384 -4.85 22.74 4.80
N GLU A 385 -5.02 21.60 5.46
CA GLU A 385 -4.50 20.32 5.03
C GLU A 385 -5.63 19.29 5.01
N VAL A 386 -5.64 18.45 3.99
CA VAL A 386 -6.62 17.36 3.82
C VAL A 386 -5.86 16.09 3.51
N GLU A 387 -6.05 15.08 4.35
CA GLU A 387 -5.49 13.74 4.18
C GLU A 387 -6.49 12.85 3.44
N PHE A 388 -6.03 12.16 2.41
CA PHE A 388 -6.83 11.22 1.63
C PHE A 388 -6.50 9.79 2.05
N ARG A 389 -7.49 9.10 2.60
CA ARG A 389 -7.35 7.71 3.07
C ARG A 389 -7.58 6.71 1.94
N GLY A 390 -7.08 5.50 2.16
CA GLY A 390 -7.17 4.37 1.24
C GLY A 390 -5.81 3.97 0.70
N ARG A 391 -5.81 3.08 -0.29
CA ARG A 391 -4.59 2.67 -0.99
C ARG A 391 -4.00 3.83 -1.79
N GLU A 392 -2.69 3.81 -2.04
CA GLU A 392 -1.94 4.94 -2.65
C GLU A 392 -2.59 5.45 -3.95
N THR A 393 -3.00 4.55 -4.84
CA THR A 393 -3.63 4.89 -6.12
C THR A 393 -4.99 5.58 -5.95
N GLU A 394 -5.80 5.14 -4.99
CA GLU A 394 -7.12 5.74 -4.72
C GLU A 394 -7.01 7.06 -3.97
N ALA A 395 -6.12 7.11 -2.99
CA ALA A 395 -5.83 8.30 -2.23
C ALA A 395 -5.32 9.41 -3.17
N THR A 396 -4.46 9.05 -4.13
CA THR A 396 -4.01 9.94 -5.21
C THR A 396 -5.17 10.42 -6.07
N LEU A 397 -6.03 9.52 -6.55
CA LEU A 397 -7.20 9.89 -7.35
C LEU A 397 -8.15 10.82 -6.58
N ARG A 398 -8.43 10.51 -5.31
CA ARG A 398 -9.27 11.35 -4.43
C ARG A 398 -8.65 12.74 -4.28
N ALA A 399 -7.34 12.83 -4.06
CA ALA A 399 -6.62 14.09 -3.96
C ALA A 399 -6.70 14.92 -5.26
N GLU A 400 -6.52 14.29 -6.41
CA GLU A 400 -6.58 14.93 -7.73
C GLU A 400 -7.98 15.47 -8.05
N THR A 401 -9.04 14.75 -7.64
CA THR A 401 -10.44 15.17 -7.86
C THR A 401 -10.99 16.06 -6.75
N PHE A 402 -10.27 16.26 -5.64
CA PHE A 402 -10.74 17.04 -4.50
C PHE A 402 -10.98 18.51 -4.88
N CYS A 403 -12.20 18.98 -4.59
CA CYS A 403 -12.61 20.36 -4.73
C CYS A 403 -12.51 21.07 -3.38
N PRO A 404 -11.52 21.94 -3.15
CA PRO A 404 -11.36 22.60 -1.87
C PRO A 404 -12.43 23.70 -1.65
N PRO A 405 -12.73 24.06 -0.39
CA PRO A 405 -13.67 25.13 -0.08
C PRO A 405 -13.15 26.51 -0.55
N GLU A 406 -14.04 27.49 -0.69
CA GLU A 406 -13.72 28.82 -1.25
C GLU A 406 -12.65 29.60 -0.47
N TRP A 407 -12.44 29.26 0.81
CA TRP A 407 -11.43 29.87 1.66
C TRP A 407 -10.03 29.26 1.49
N CYS A 408 -9.90 28.13 0.79
CA CYS A 408 -8.62 27.63 0.30
C CYS A 408 -8.26 28.36 -0.99
N SER A 409 -7.07 28.95 -1.04
CA SER A 409 -6.60 29.77 -2.15
C SER A 409 -5.58 29.04 -3.02
N THR A 410 -4.31 29.07 -2.63
CA THR A 410 -3.20 28.51 -3.39
C THR A 410 -2.86 27.12 -2.89
N ASP A 411 -2.80 26.14 -3.78
CA ASP A 411 -2.27 24.80 -3.50
C ASP A 411 -0.74 24.87 -3.35
N ILE A 412 -0.25 24.48 -2.17
CA ILE A 412 1.16 24.53 -1.77
C ILE A 412 1.69 23.13 -1.41
N SER A 413 1.00 22.06 -1.82
CA SER A 413 1.31 20.67 -1.45
C SER A 413 2.75 20.27 -1.76
N TYR A 414 3.32 20.77 -2.86
CA TYR A 414 4.68 20.45 -3.31
C TYR A 414 5.72 21.53 -2.97
N ASP A 415 5.31 22.65 -2.38
CA ASP A 415 6.19 23.77 -2.09
C ASP A 415 6.98 23.53 -0.79
N GLN A 416 8.29 23.30 -0.96
CA GLN A 416 9.20 22.99 0.14
C GLN A 416 9.27 24.09 1.21
N ARG A 417 8.93 25.34 0.86
CA ARG A 417 8.97 26.48 1.80
C ARG A 417 7.91 26.39 2.89
N TYR A 418 6.80 25.69 2.62
CA TYR A 418 5.68 25.53 3.55
C TYR A 418 5.72 24.20 4.31
N LYS A 419 6.77 23.40 4.14
CA LYS A 419 6.99 22.23 5.00
C LYS A 419 7.30 22.65 6.43
N ASN A 420 6.82 21.87 7.40
CA ASN A 420 6.96 22.19 8.82
C ASN A 420 8.43 22.39 9.26
N ASN A 421 9.39 21.62 8.74
CA ASN A 421 10.81 21.83 9.04
C ASN A 421 11.35 23.18 8.53
N ALA A 422 10.93 23.61 7.33
CA ALA A 422 11.30 24.89 6.73
C ALA A 422 10.69 26.07 7.52
N LEU A 423 9.41 25.97 7.86
CA LEU A 423 8.70 26.94 8.70
C LEU A 423 9.34 27.08 10.09
N ALA A 424 9.81 25.97 10.67
CA ALA A 424 10.45 25.97 11.98
C ALA A 424 11.85 26.62 11.97
N SER A 425 12.63 26.42 10.90
CA SER A 425 14.06 26.77 10.85
C SER A 425 14.37 28.17 10.31
N GLN A 426 13.37 28.89 9.77
CA GLN A 426 13.52 30.23 9.17
C GLN A 426 14.65 30.35 8.12
N GLN A 427 15.08 29.23 7.50
CA GLN A 427 16.18 29.24 6.53
C GLN A 427 15.84 29.97 5.22
N HIS A 428 14.56 30.23 4.98
CA HIS A 428 14.13 31.21 3.99
C HIS A 428 13.48 32.35 4.76
N GLY A 429 14.16 33.50 4.79
CA GLY A 429 13.54 34.74 5.23
C GLY A 429 12.19 34.83 4.53
N ILE A 430 11.12 34.86 5.31
CA ILE A 430 9.76 35.02 4.81
C ILE A 430 9.79 36.32 4.03
N LEU A 431 9.88 36.16 2.71
CA LEU A 431 9.74 37.21 1.71
C LEU A 431 8.52 38.03 2.10
N GLU A 432 8.68 39.35 2.02
CA GLU A 432 7.61 40.31 2.26
C GLU A 432 6.29 39.82 1.66
N LEU A 433 5.34 39.43 2.52
CA LEU A 433 3.99 38.99 2.15
C LEU A 433 3.11 40.17 1.64
N SER A 434 3.72 41.19 1.04
CA SER A 434 3.06 42.38 0.50
C SER A 434 2.97 42.38 -1.04
N GLN A 435 3.26 41.28 -1.73
CA GLN A 435 3.20 41.22 -3.20
C GLN A 435 2.29 40.14 -3.79
N VAL A 436 1.27 39.69 -3.06
CA VAL A 436 0.15 38.96 -3.68
C VAL A 436 -1.17 39.60 -3.22
N SER A 437 -1.46 40.75 -3.80
CA SER A 437 -2.81 41.27 -3.93
C SER A 437 -2.97 41.74 -5.37
N MET A 438 -3.68 40.94 -6.16
CA MET A 438 -4.65 41.40 -7.15
C MET A 438 -5.58 40.24 -7.51
#